data_AF-A0A968TWR7-F1
#
_entry.id   AF-A0A968TWR7-F1
#
_cell.length_a   1.000
_cell.length_b   1.000
_cell.length_c   1.000
_cell.angle_alpha   90.00
_cell.angle_beta   90.00
_cell.angle_gamma   90.00
#
_symmetry.space_group_name_H-M   'P 1'
#
loop_
_entity.id
_entity.type
_entity.pdbx_description
1 polymer ?
#
loop_
_entity_poly.entity_id
_entity_poly.type
_entity_poly.pdbx_seq_one_letter_code
_entity_poly.pdbx_strand_id
1 'polypeptide(L)'
;MKAADLNLRDMLQFNPEQGRITFGADNRMVLVGAELMGSLVDGLIDVGDVTTARVLLRRCGKEAGHRLARLFKEEFNPENQQEWLAFGPTMHAWEGAGKPNLAAFEFDPATNHFLLEVHFENSYFADQYLATT
;
A
#
# COMPACT_ATOMS: atom_id res chain seq x y z
N MET A 1 -10.19 -16.39 -2.08
CA MET A 1 -9.15 -16.15 -3.11
C MET A 1 -7.87 -15.93 -2.33
N LYS A 2 -6.76 -16.59 -2.67
CA LYS A 2 -5.50 -16.38 -1.95
C LYS A 2 -4.84 -15.08 -2.41
N ALA A 3 -3.98 -14.50 -1.58
CA ALA A 3 -3.21 -13.32 -1.99
C ALA A 3 -2.44 -13.56 -3.30
N ALA A 4 -1.90 -14.77 -3.50
CA ALA A 4 -1.22 -15.16 -4.74
C ALA A 4 -2.14 -15.19 -5.99
N ASP A 5 -3.45 -15.32 -5.79
CA ASP A 5 -4.45 -15.32 -6.86
C ASP A 5 -4.96 -13.89 -7.16
N LEU A 6 -4.54 -12.88 -6.37
CA LEU A 6 -4.95 -11.50 -6.57
C LEU A 6 -4.40 -10.96 -7.89
N ASN A 7 -5.29 -10.51 -8.75
CA ASN A 7 -4.97 -9.81 -9.99
C ASN A 7 -5.65 -8.45 -10.03
N LEU A 8 -4.93 -7.40 -9.66
CA LEU A 8 -5.49 -6.05 -9.59
C LEU A 8 -6.05 -5.57 -10.95
N ARG A 9 -5.52 -6.07 -12.08
CA ARG A 9 -6.00 -5.69 -13.42
C ARG A 9 -7.45 -6.10 -13.66
N ASP A 10 -7.84 -7.25 -13.13
CA ASP A 10 -9.20 -7.78 -13.30
C ASP A 10 -10.19 -7.11 -12.32
N MET A 11 -9.65 -6.48 -11.27
CA MET A 11 -10.42 -5.91 -10.17
C MET A 11 -10.57 -4.38 -10.29
N LEU A 12 -9.70 -3.73 -11.06
CA LEU A 12 -9.82 -2.32 -11.38
C LEU A 12 -10.85 -2.10 -12.48
N GLN A 13 -11.85 -1.28 -12.19
CA GLN A 13 -12.82 -0.83 -13.18
C GLN A 13 -12.47 0.59 -13.60
N PHE A 14 -12.17 0.75 -14.89
CA PHE A 14 -11.96 2.05 -15.51
C PHE A 14 -13.27 2.51 -16.14
N ASN A 15 -13.78 3.66 -15.69
CA ASN A 15 -14.93 4.32 -16.28
C ASN A 15 -14.53 5.73 -16.75
N PRO A 16 -13.98 5.88 -17.96
CA PRO A 16 -13.55 7.18 -18.49
C PRO A 16 -14.70 8.15 -18.72
N GLU A 17 -15.89 7.66 -19.06
CA GLU A 17 -17.08 8.50 -19.27
C GLU A 17 -17.46 9.26 -17.98
N GLN A 18 -17.24 8.65 -16.82
CA GLN A 18 -17.44 9.27 -15.50
C GLN A 18 -16.14 9.77 -14.85
N GLY A 19 -14.98 9.59 -15.49
CA GLY A 19 -13.67 9.95 -14.92
C GLY A 19 -13.33 9.21 -13.61
N ARG A 20 -13.73 7.93 -13.48
CA ARG A 20 -13.52 7.14 -12.26
C ARG A 20 -12.66 5.91 -12.54
N ILE A 21 -11.81 5.59 -11.57
CA ILE A 21 -11.20 4.27 -11.42
C ILE A 21 -11.69 3.76 -10.07
N THR A 22 -12.16 2.52 -10.02
CA THR A 22 -12.59 1.87 -8.78
C THR A 22 -11.91 0.53 -8.61
N PHE A 23 -11.67 0.17 -7.36
CA PHE A 23 -11.17 -1.13 -6.92
C PHE A 23 -12.23 -1.76 -6.01
N GLY A 24 -12.60 -3.02 -6.27
CA GLY A 24 -13.69 -3.66 -5.54
C GLY A 24 -15.05 -2.96 -5.77
N ALA A 25 -15.95 -3.05 -4.79
CA ALA A 25 -17.33 -2.59 -4.93
C ALA A 25 -17.48 -1.07 -5.05
N ASP A 26 -16.68 -0.26 -4.33
CA ASP A 26 -16.76 1.22 -4.41
C ASP A 26 -15.48 1.96 -3.97
N ASN A 27 -14.31 1.30 -3.91
CA ASN A 27 -13.10 2.00 -3.50
C ASN A 27 -12.54 2.81 -4.67
N ARG A 28 -12.83 4.12 -4.71
CA ARG A 28 -12.29 5.02 -5.73
C ARG A 28 -10.77 5.09 -5.64
N MET A 29 -10.12 4.86 -6.78
CA MET A 29 -8.69 4.98 -6.96
C MET A 29 -8.37 6.20 -7.83
N VAL A 30 -7.15 6.71 -7.69
CA VAL A 30 -6.59 7.78 -8.54
C VAL A 30 -5.20 7.34 -8.97
N LEU A 31 -4.92 7.42 -10.27
CA LEU A 31 -3.57 7.21 -10.78
C LEU A 31 -2.77 8.52 -10.62
N VAL A 32 -1.64 8.43 -9.94
CA VAL A 32 -0.76 9.56 -9.62
C VAL A 32 0.65 9.18 -10.02
N GLY A 33 1.36 10.08 -10.70
CA GLY A 33 2.76 9.87 -11.09
C GLY A 33 3.69 9.88 -9.88
N ALA A 34 4.71 9.02 -9.88
CA ALA A 34 5.69 8.94 -8.80
C ALA A 34 6.41 10.29 -8.59
N GLU A 35 6.79 10.99 -9.65
CA GLU A 35 7.42 12.33 -9.59
C GLU A 35 6.59 13.35 -8.83
N LEU A 36 5.27 13.37 -9.05
CA LEU A 36 4.37 14.25 -8.32
C LEU A 36 4.34 13.93 -6.82
N MET A 37 4.45 12.65 -6.45
CA MET A 37 4.54 12.26 -5.05
C MET A 37 5.87 12.72 -4.42
N GLY A 38 6.97 12.72 -5.17
CA GLY A 38 8.24 13.32 -4.75
C GLY A 38 8.09 14.81 -4.45
N SER A 39 7.55 15.57 -5.41
CA SER A 39 7.29 17.01 -5.22
C SER A 39 6.33 17.30 -4.07
N LEU A 40 5.35 16.43 -3.80
CA LEU A 40 4.49 16.54 -2.62
C LEU A 40 5.28 16.39 -1.32
N VAL A 41 6.21 15.43 -1.26
CA VAL A 41 7.06 15.23 -0.08
C VAL A 41 7.96 16.44 0.15
N ASP A 42 8.59 16.96 -0.90
CA ASP A 42 9.40 18.18 -0.80
C ASP A 42 8.57 19.35 -0.28
N GLY A 43 7.38 19.58 -0.85
CA GLY A 43 6.48 20.63 -0.38
C GLY A 43 6.06 20.47 1.09
N LEU A 44 5.87 19.23 1.56
CA LEU A 44 5.59 18.96 2.98
C LEU A 44 6.79 19.27 3.89
N ILE A 45 8.01 19.01 3.41
CA ILE A 45 9.24 19.33 4.13
C ILE A 45 9.46 20.84 4.16
N ASP A 46 9.28 21.52 3.02
CA ASP A 46 9.47 22.97 2.87
C ASP A 46 8.51 23.80 3.72
N VAL A 47 7.23 23.40 3.78
CA VAL A 47 6.21 24.07 4.60
C VAL A 47 6.39 23.77 6.09
N GLY A 48 6.96 22.61 6.43
CA GLY A 48 7.15 22.15 7.79
C GLY A 48 8.61 21.80 8.07
N ASP A 49 8.83 20.52 8.33
CA ASP A 49 10.16 19.93 8.45
C ASP A 49 10.08 18.44 8.12
N VAL A 50 11.23 17.78 8.04
CA VAL A 50 11.34 16.34 7.78
C VAL A 50 10.59 15.50 8.82
N THR A 51 10.55 15.95 10.07
CA THR A 51 9.88 15.21 11.16
C THR A 51 8.37 15.23 10.98
N THR A 52 7.82 16.39 10.64
CA THR A 52 6.40 16.66 10.43
C THR A 52 5.91 15.97 9.17
N ALA A 53 6.66 16.08 8.06
CA ALA A 53 6.39 15.35 6.83
C ALA A 53 6.33 13.84 7.09
N ARG A 54 7.29 13.29 7.83
CA ARG A 54 7.31 11.86 8.19
C ARG A 54 6.10 11.45 9.02
N VAL A 55 5.67 12.26 9.99
CA VAL A 55 4.47 11.98 10.80
C VAL A 55 3.21 11.96 9.93
N LEU A 56 3.05 12.93 9.03
CA LEU A 56 1.91 13.01 8.13
C LEU A 56 1.87 11.82 7.18
N LEU A 57 2.99 11.51 6.52
CA LEU A 57 3.09 10.37 5.60
C LEU A 57 2.79 9.03 6.30
N ARG A 58 3.29 8.82 7.53
CA ARG A 58 2.96 7.62 8.32
C ARG A 58 1.47 7.52 8.65
N ARG A 59 0.82 8.64 8.98
CA ARG A 59 -0.63 8.67 9.25
C ARG A 59 -1.42 8.36 7.98
N CYS A 60 -1.08 8.98 6.86
CA CYS A 60 -1.71 8.71 5.56
C CYS A 60 -1.55 7.23 5.16
N GLY A 61 -0.34 6.68 5.25
CA GLY A 61 -0.07 5.28 4.95
C GLY A 61 -0.85 4.32 5.86
N LYS A 62 -0.95 4.62 7.15
CA LYS A 62 -1.75 3.83 8.10
C LYS A 62 -3.23 3.80 7.71
N GLU A 63 -3.82 4.95 7.41
CA GLU A 63 -5.24 5.01 7.05
C GLU A 63 -5.51 4.33 5.70
N ALA A 64 -4.62 4.50 4.72
CA ALA A 64 -4.69 3.79 3.44
C ALA A 64 -4.65 2.27 3.64
N GLY A 65 -3.68 1.77 4.42
CA GLY A 65 -3.54 0.34 4.73
C GLY A 65 -4.74 -0.22 5.50
N HIS A 66 -5.29 0.51 6.48
CA HIS A 66 -6.49 0.09 7.21
C HIS A 66 -7.71 -0.06 6.31
N ARG A 67 -7.93 0.91 5.41
CA ARG A 67 -9.04 0.85 4.44
C ARG A 67 -8.89 -0.37 3.53
N LEU A 68 -7.69 -0.58 3.02
CA LEU A 68 -7.41 -1.69 2.12
C LEU A 68 -7.52 -3.06 2.82
N ALA A 69 -7.04 -3.18 4.06
CA ALA A 69 -7.18 -4.39 4.86
C ALA A 69 -8.65 -4.75 5.14
N ARG A 70 -9.52 -3.75 5.40
CA ARG A 70 -10.98 -3.98 5.53
C ARG A 70 -11.60 -4.47 4.24
N LEU A 71 -11.28 -3.82 3.12
CA LEU A 71 -11.73 -4.26 1.79
C LEU A 71 -11.34 -5.72 1.55
N PHE A 72 -10.09 -6.11 1.86
CA PHE A 72 -9.68 -7.51 1.67
C PHE A 72 -10.47 -8.50 2.51
N LYS A 73 -10.76 -8.11 3.75
CA LYS A 73 -11.52 -8.94 4.68
C LYS A 73 -12.95 -9.13 4.20
N GLU A 74 -13.57 -8.07 3.69
CA GLU A 74 -14.97 -8.06 3.23
C GLU A 74 -15.15 -8.74 1.87
N GLU A 75 -14.25 -8.50 0.91
CA GLU A 75 -14.42 -8.97 -0.47
C GLU A 75 -13.83 -10.36 -0.74
N PHE A 76 -12.74 -10.77 -0.08
CA PHE A 76 -12.06 -12.04 -0.39
C PHE A 76 -12.20 -13.11 0.67
N ASN A 77 -12.75 -12.77 1.84
CA ASN A 77 -13.01 -13.66 2.96
C ASN A 77 -11.84 -14.63 3.23
N PRO A 78 -10.66 -14.12 3.65
CA PRO A 78 -9.48 -14.94 3.88
C PRO A 78 -9.75 -16.04 4.91
N GLU A 79 -9.22 -17.23 4.68
CA GLU A 79 -9.41 -18.43 5.51
C GLU A 79 -8.80 -18.24 6.91
N ASN A 80 -7.72 -17.47 7.02
CA ASN A 80 -7.03 -17.19 8.27
C ASN A 80 -6.28 -15.84 8.24
N GLN A 81 -5.75 -15.44 9.40
CA GLN A 81 -5.05 -14.16 9.56
C GLN A 81 -3.76 -14.08 8.74
N GLN A 82 -3.04 -15.19 8.53
CA GLN A 82 -1.84 -15.20 7.71
C GLN A 82 -2.16 -14.92 6.24
N GLU A 83 -3.22 -15.52 5.70
CA GLU A 83 -3.70 -15.22 4.35
C GLU A 83 -4.15 -13.76 4.24
N TRP A 84 -4.86 -13.25 5.25
CA TRP A 84 -5.27 -11.84 5.28
C TRP A 84 -4.08 -10.88 5.23
N LEU A 85 -3.02 -11.17 5.99
CA LEU A 85 -1.80 -10.36 6.02
C LEU A 85 -1.02 -10.39 4.70
N ALA A 86 -1.06 -11.50 3.97
CA ALA A 86 -0.36 -11.66 2.70
C ALA A 86 -0.88 -10.73 1.58
N PHE A 87 -2.12 -10.24 1.69
CA PHE A 87 -2.67 -9.27 0.73
C PHE A 87 -1.93 -7.93 0.75
N GLY A 88 -1.41 -7.48 1.89
CA GLY A 88 -0.74 -6.19 2.01
C GLY A 88 0.49 -6.06 1.09
N PRO A 89 1.51 -6.92 1.25
CA PRO A 89 2.67 -6.93 0.35
C PRO A 89 2.29 -7.15 -1.12
N THR A 90 1.32 -8.05 -1.38
CA THR A 90 0.86 -8.31 -2.74
C THR A 90 0.28 -7.07 -3.40
N MET A 91 -0.53 -6.30 -2.67
CA MET A 91 -1.08 -5.06 -3.17
C MET A 91 -0.06 -3.97 -3.36
N HIS A 92 0.89 -3.82 -2.45
CA HIS A 92 1.96 -2.85 -2.65
C HIS A 92 2.73 -3.09 -3.96
N ALA A 93 2.93 -4.35 -4.34
CA ALA A 93 3.48 -4.69 -5.66
C ALA A 93 2.56 -4.27 -6.81
N TRP A 94 1.26 -4.57 -6.71
CA TRP A 94 0.27 -4.23 -7.72
C TRP A 94 0.02 -2.72 -7.89
N GLU A 95 0.10 -1.96 -6.81
CA GLU A 95 -0.03 -0.49 -6.79
C GLU A 95 1.23 0.20 -7.33
N GLY A 96 2.31 -0.53 -7.56
CA GLY A 96 3.59 0.04 -7.99
C GLY A 96 4.34 0.76 -6.87
N ALA A 97 4.04 0.46 -5.60
CA ALA A 97 4.76 1.03 -4.47
C ALA A 97 6.23 0.55 -4.41
N GLY A 98 6.47 -0.64 -4.95
CA GLY A 98 7.75 -1.32 -5.03
C GLY A 98 7.53 -2.83 -4.97
N LYS A 99 8.60 -3.60 -4.85
CA LYS A 99 8.55 -5.06 -4.78
C LYS A 99 8.92 -5.53 -3.37
N PRO A 100 7.95 -5.82 -2.50
CA PRO A 100 8.21 -6.42 -1.21
C PRO A 100 8.62 -7.88 -1.35
N ASN A 101 9.76 -8.24 -0.77
CA ASN A 101 10.23 -9.61 -0.62
C ASN A 101 10.20 -9.96 0.88
N LEU A 102 9.43 -10.99 1.23
CA LEU A 102 9.29 -11.43 2.61
C LEU A 102 10.56 -12.14 3.08
N ALA A 103 11.24 -11.59 4.08
CA ALA A 103 12.44 -12.18 4.66
C ALA A 103 12.11 -13.05 5.89
N ALA A 104 11.17 -12.60 6.73
CA ALA A 104 10.68 -13.37 7.87
C ALA A 104 9.21 -13.04 8.16
N PHE A 105 8.46 -14.05 8.58
CA PHE A 105 7.09 -13.88 9.08
C PHE A 105 6.83 -14.86 10.22
N GLU A 106 6.57 -14.32 11.40
CA GLU A 106 6.15 -15.08 12.58
C GLU A 106 4.89 -14.45 13.15
N PHE A 107 3.88 -15.27 13.41
CA PHE A 107 2.65 -14.82 14.00
C PHE A 107 2.12 -15.87 14.97
N ASP A 108 1.99 -15.50 16.23
CA ASP A 108 1.34 -16.32 17.25
C ASP A 108 0.35 -15.46 18.05
N PRO A 109 -0.97 -15.63 17.81
CA PRO A 109 -1.99 -14.90 18.53
C PRO A 109 -2.09 -15.30 20.01
N ALA A 110 -1.66 -16.51 20.39
CA ALA A 110 -1.72 -16.97 21.78
C ALA A 110 -0.70 -16.24 22.68
N THR A 111 0.45 -15.88 22.11
CA THR A 111 1.51 -15.13 22.80
C THR A 111 1.54 -13.64 22.43
N ASN A 112 0.65 -13.19 21.54
CA ASN A 112 0.66 -11.85 20.95
C ASN A 112 2.00 -11.50 20.28
N HIS A 113 2.65 -12.52 19.71
CA HIS A 113 3.92 -12.37 18.99
C HIS A 113 3.65 -12.09 17.51
N PHE A 114 4.29 -11.05 16.99
CA PHE A 114 4.23 -10.70 15.58
C PHE A 114 5.60 -10.19 15.13
N LEU A 115 6.20 -10.88 14.18
CA LEU A 115 7.40 -10.46 13.46
C LEU A 115 7.10 -10.46 11.97
N LEU A 116 7.42 -9.34 11.33
CA LEU A 116 7.35 -9.21 9.88
C LEU A 116 8.60 -8.47 9.41
N GLU A 117 9.48 -9.17 8.71
CA GLU A 117 10.63 -8.57 8.04
C GLU A 117 10.42 -8.62 6.53
N VAL A 118 10.47 -7.45 5.89
CA VAL A 118 10.25 -7.29 4.45
C VAL A 118 11.37 -6.45 3.87
N HIS A 119 12.02 -6.95 2.83
CA HIS A 119 12.96 -6.19 2.02
C HIS A 119 12.19 -5.58 0.86
N PHE A 120 12.27 -4.26 0.70
CA PHE A 120 11.48 -3.53 -0.27
C PHE A 120 12.37 -3.06 -1.42
N GLU A 121 12.32 -3.78 -2.55
CA GLU A 121 13.05 -3.43 -3.78
C GLU A 121 12.25 -2.41 -4.60
N ASN A 122 12.93 -1.61 -5.42
CA ASN A 122 12.28 -0.66 -6.36
C ASN A 122 11.23 0.24 -5.68
N SER A 123 11.52 0.71 -4.47
CA SER A 123 10.64 1.59 -3.72
C SER A 123 10.55 2.94 -4.43
N TYR A 124 9.38 3.26 -5.00
CA TYR A 124 9.20 4.56 -5.66
C TYR A 124 9.49 5.71 -4.68
N PHE A 125 9.10 5.54 -3.40
CA PHE A 125 9.32 6.57 -2.40
C PHE A 125 10.81 6.82 -2.15
N ALA A 126 11.62 5.76 -2.14
CA ALA A 126 13.07 5.89 -2.02
C ALA A 126 13.66 6.59 -3.25
N ASP A 127 13.24 6.18 -4.45
CA ASP A 127 13.71 6.80 -5.71
C ASP A 127 13.39 8.30 -5.73
N GLN A 128 12.17 8.68 -5.35
CA GLN A 128 11.75 10.08 -5.32
C GLN A 128 12.46 10.89 -4.25
N TYR A 129 12.63 10.35 -3.04
CA TYR A 129 13.31 11.05 -1.96
C TYR A 129 14.80 11.27 -2.23
N LEU A 130 15.44 10.33 -2.94
CA LEU A 130 16.85 10.45 -3.31
C LEU A 130 17.06 11.34 -4.54
N ALA A 131 16.07 11.45 -5.43
CA ALA A 131 16.14 12.33 -6.60
C ALA A 131 16.09 13.84 -6.24
N THR A 132 15.62 14.18 -5.03
CA THR A 132 15.44 15.56 -4.57
C THR A 132 16.58 16.06 -3.68
N THR A 133 17.66 15.27 -3.55
CA THR A 133 18.91 15.62 -2.84
C THR A 133 20.02 15.98 -3.83
#